data_AF-A0A2V8N7N6-F1
#
_entry.id   AF-A0A2V8N7N6-F1
#
_cell.length_a   1.000
_cell.length_b   1.000
_cell.length_c   1.000
_cell.angle_alpha   90.00
_cell.angle_beta   90.00
_cell.angle_gamma   90.00
#
_symmetry.space_group_name_H-M   'P 1'
#
loop_
_entity.id
_entity.type
_entity.pdbx_description
1 polymer ?
#
loop_
_entity_poly.entity_id
_entity_poly.type
_entity_poly.pdbx_seq_one_letter_code
_entity_poly.pdbx_strand_id
1 'polypeptide(L)'
;PDCDLKNPQPNGECGLWSDLTFGQNVPPSTHRAADALSGLNKENYNWQGTVAIQRQLRPNMGLDVGYFRTWYGGFLATDNLLVTPADYDEFCITAPVDARLPGNVSGKRFCGNYDIKPTKFGLVDNLITQASHYGQQSEVFDGVDVGFNARFGRGGRFQGGVST
;
A
#
# COMPACT_ATOMS: atom_id res chain seq x y z
N PRO A 1 21.21 22.44 3.34
CA PRO A 1 22.35 21.55 3.64
C PRO A 1 23.60 22.14 2.99
N ASP A 2 24.72 22.16 3.70
CA ASP A 2 26.00 22.63 3.16
C ASP A 2 26.63 21.51 2.31
N CYS A 3 26.10 21.34 1.10
CA CYS A 3 26.49 20.27 0.17
C CYS A 3 26.27 20.67 -1.30
N ASP A 4 26.98 20.03 -2.23
CA ASP A 4 26.72 20.11 -3.66
C ASP A 4 25.66 19.08 -4.07
N LEU A 5 24.44 19.57 -4.33
CA LEU A 5 23.30 18.78 -4.80
C LEU A 5 23.45 18.23 -6.21
N LYS A 6 24.53 18.55 -6.95
CA LYS A 6 24.84 17.96 -8.27
C LYS A 6 25.84 16.82 -8.19
N ASN A 7 26.47 16.61 -7.03
CA ASN A 7 27.38 15.49 -6.82
C ASN A 7 26.59 14.28 -6.27
N PRO A 8 26.57 13.14 -7.00
CA PRO A 8 25.86 11.94 -6.58
C PRO A 8 26.53 11.19 -5.43
N GLN A 9 27.78 11.52 -5.13
CA GLN A 9 28.56 10.94 -4.03
C GLN A 9 28.31 11.70 -2.71
N PRO A 10 28.55 11.05 -1.55
CA PRO A 10 28.40 11.72 -0.26
C PRO A 10 29.30 12.94 -0.21
N ASN A 11 28.73 14.10 0.14
CA ASN A 11 29.46 15.35 0.17
C ASN A 11 28.85 16.30 1.22
N GLY A 12 29.69 16.77 2.14
CA GLY A 12 29.23 17.60 3.26
C GLY A 12 28.11 16.91 4.06
N GLU A 13 26.98 17.58 4.18
CA GLU A 13 25.79 17.06 4.88
C GLU A 13 24.91 16.13 4.02
N CYS A 14 25.21 15.96 2.73
CA CYS A 14 24.41 15.17 1.81
C CYS A 14 24.98 13.76 1.66
N GLY A 15 24.11 12.76 1.84
CA GLY A 15 24.42 11.36 1.58
C GLY A 15 24.52 11.03 0.10
N LEU A 16 24.78 9.76 -0.21
CA LEU A 16 24.71 9.24 -1.57
C LEU A 16 23.31 9.47 -2.16
N TRP A 17 23.20 9.67 -3.47
CA TRP A 17 21.89 9.69 -4.11
C TRP A 17 21.24 8.31 -4.10
N SER A 18 19.90 8.28 -4.01
CA SER A 18 19.11 7.05 -4.06
C SER A 18 19.15 6.36 -5.43
N ASP A 19 19.49 7.10 -6.49
CA ASP A 19 19.76 6.59 -7.83
C ASP A 19 20.96 7.32 -8.44
N LEU A 20 22.07 6.60 -8.63
CA LEU A 20 23.31 7.15 -9.18
C LEU A 20 23.23 7.47 -10.68
N THR A 21 22.19 6.99 -11.36
CA THR A 21 21.95 7.25 -12.79
C THR A 21 21.12 8.49 -13.05
N PHE A 22 20.61 9.14 -11.99
CA PHE A 22 19.76 10.32 -12.12
C PHE A 22 20.43 11.44 -12.92
N GLY A 23 19.73 11.93 -13.95
CA GLY A 23 20.22 13.00 -14.83
C GLY A 23 21.30 12.58 -15.84
N GLN A 24 21.64 11.29 -15.91
CA GLN A 24 22.55 10.75 -16.93
C GLN A 24 21.78 10.32 -18.17
N ASN A 25 22.44 10.36 -19.33
CA ASN A 25 21.87 9.82 -20.58
C ASN A 25 22.13 8.32 -20.67
N VAL A 26 21.44 7.55 -19.83
CA VAL A 26 21.47 6.08 -19.78
C VAL A 26 20.05 5.53 -19.91
N PRO A 27 19.87 4.22 -20.18
CA PRO A 27 18.54 3.61 -20.16
C PRO A 27 17.82 3.92 -18.83
N PRO A 28 16.49 4.08 -18.84
CA PRO A 28 15.74 4.37 -17.63
C PRO A 28 15.98 3.32 -16.55
N SER A 29 16.31 3.76 -15.34
CA SER A 29 16.50 2.89 -14.16
C SER A 29 15.21 2.21 -13.72
N THR A 30 14.06 2.56 -14.31
CA THR A 30 12.78 1.89 -14.09
C THR A 30 12.15 1.53 -15.43
N HIS A 31 11.83 0.26 -15.62
CA HIS A 31 11.23 -0.27 -16.84
C HIS A 31 10.14 -1.29 -16.53
N ARG A 32 9.25 -1.55 -17.50
CA ARG A 32 8.10 -2.45 -17.34
C ARG A 32 8.32 -3.74 -18.12
N ALA A 33 8.04 -4.87 -17.48
CA ALA A 33 7.97 -6.16 -18.16
C ALA A 33 6.78 -6.21 -19.13
N ALA A 34 6.83 -7.09 -20.13
CA ALA A 34 5.78 -7.21 -21.15
C ALA A 34 4.42 -7.62 -20.56
N ASP A 35 4.44 -8.41 -19.48
CA ASP A 35 3.26 -8.83 -18.72
C ASP A 35 2.69 -7.72 -17.82
N ALA A 36 3.44 -6.66 -17.54
CA ALA A 36 2.92 -5.45 -16.89
C ALA A 36 2.31 -4.45 -17.89
N LEU A 37 2.48 -4.66 -19.19
CA LEU A 37 2.01 -3.76 -20.26
C LEU A 37 0.82 -4.29 -21.04
N SER A 38 0.64 -5.61 -21.09
CA SER A 38 -0.36 -6.23 -21.97
C SER A 38 -0.87 -7.55 -21.44
N GLY A 39 -2.15 -7.83 -21.69
CA GLY A 39 -2.81 -9.09 -21.36
C GLY A 39 -4.12 -8.89 -20.60
N LEU A 40 -5.00 -9.90 -20.68
CA LEU A 40 -6.24 -9.92 -19.91
C LEU A 40 -5.95 -10.18 -18.43
N ASN A 41 -6.57 -9.42 -17.53
CA ASN A 41 -6.40 -9.55 -16.07
C ASN A 41 -4.94 -9.42 -15.61
N LYS A 42 -4.14 -8.61 -16.30
CA LYS A 42 -2.74 -8.30 -15.92
C LYS A 42 -2.53 -6.85 -15.49
N GLU A 43 -3.46 -5.96 -15.82
CA GLU A 43 -3.53 -4.62 -15.22
C GLU A 43 -4.43 -4.68 -13.97
N ASN A 44 -4.33 -3.68 -13.09
CA ASN A 44 -5.21 -3.58 -11.92
C ASN A 44 -6.69 -3.72 -12.35
N TYR A 45 -7.33 -4.78 -11.88
CA TYR A 45 -8.72 -5.09 -12.19
C TYR A 45 -9.49 -5.40 -10.91
N ASN A 46 -10.81 -5.24 -10.97
CA ASN A 46 -11.69 -5.66 -9.90
C ASN A 46 -12.89 -6.45 -10.42
N TRP A 47 -13.36 -7.37 -9.58
CA TRP A 47 -14.64 -8.04 -9.73
C TRP A 47 -15.50 -7.61 -8.56
N GLN A 48 -16.72 -7.14 -8.82
CA GLN A 48 -17.65 -6.76 -7.76
C GLN A 48 -18.94 -7.57 -7.87
N GLY A 49 -19.33 -8.19 -6.77
CA GLY A 49 -20.63 -8.81 -6.57
C GLY A 49 -21.42 -8.06 -5.51
N THR A 50 -22.71 -7.85 -5.78
CA THR A 50 -23.61 -7.16 -4.86
C THR A 50 -24.91 -7.94 -4.72
N VAL A 51 -25.41 -8.05 -3.49
CA VAL A 51 -26.73 -8.60 -3.19
C VAL A 51 -27.47 -7.59 -2.32
N ALA A 52 -28.65 -7.16 -2.75
CA ALA A 52 -29.48 -6.21 -2.01
C ALA A 52 -30.90 -6.75 -1.83
N ILE A 53 -31.46 -6.55 -0.65
CA ILE A 53 -32.83 -6.95 -0.29
C ILE A 53 -33.54 -5.72 0.25
N GLN A 54 -34.63 -5.35 -0.43
CA GLN A 54 -35.54 -4.32 0.03
C GLN A 54 -36.83 -4.94 0.54
N ARG A 55 -37.29 -4.50 1.72
CA ARG A 55 -38.57 -4.93 2.29
C ARG A 55 -39.37 -3.75 2.81
N GLN A 56 -40.64 -3.71 2.41
CA GLN A 56 -41.63 -2.89 3.09
C GLN A 56 -41.96 -3.51 4.45
N LEU A 57 -41.71 -2.77 5.53
CA LEU A 57 -42.04 -3.22 6.89
C LEU A 57 -43.52 -2.96 7.20
N ARG A 58 -44.02 -1.78 6.82
CA ARG A 58 -45.41 -1.32 6.98
C ARG A 58 -45.74 -0.29 5.90
N PRO A 59 -47.02 0.10 5.70
CA PRO A 59 -47.32 1.30 4.94
C PRO A 59 -46.45 2.47 5.41
N ASN A 60 -45.79 3.13 4.47
CA ASN A 60 -44.87 4.24 4.71
C ASN A 60 -43.55 3.92 5.44
N MET A 61 -43.17 2.65 5.64
CA MET A 61 -41.88 2.26 6.22
C MET A 61 -41.18 1.19 5.38
N GLY A 62 -39.95 1.46 4.96
CA GLY A 62 -39.08 0.56 4.18
C GLY A 62 -37.73 0.34 4.84
N LEU A 63 -37.19 -0.86 4.65
CA LEU A 63 -35.83 -1.25 5.02
C LEU A 63 -35.13 -1.78 3.77
N ASP A 64 -33.88 -1.38 3.58
CA ASP A 64 -32.98 -1.87 2.55
C ASP A 64 -31.71 -2.40 3.20
N VAL A 65 -31.22 -3.54 2.73
CA VAL A 65 -29.97 -4.13 3.19
C VAL A 65 -29.19 -4.61 1.97
N GLY A 66 -27.99 -4.07 1.78
CA GLY A 66 -27.05 -4.43 0.73
C GLY A 66 -25.77 -5.05 1.29
N TYR A 67 -25.26 -6.07 0.63
CA TYR A 67 -23.92 -6.60 0.84
C TYR A 67 -23.13 -6.51 -0.46
N PHE A 68 -21.91 -6.00 -0.36
CA PHE A 68 -21.00 -5.71 -1.46
C PHE A 68 -19.71 -6.47 -1.21
N ARG A 69 -19.23 -7.18 -2.22
CA ARG A 69 -17.93 -7.84 -2.19
C ARG A 69 -17.14 -7.52 -3.44
N THR A 70 -15.96 -6.94 -3.26
CA THR A 70 -15.06 -6.59 -4.36
C THR A 70 -13.75 -7.34 -4.21
N TRP A 71 -13.36 -8.10 -5.23
CA TRP A 71 -12.06 -8.74 -5.34
C TRP A 71 -11.18 -7.93 -6.27
N TYR A 72 -9.98 -7.57 -5.81
CA TYR A 72 -8.99 -6.86 -6.62
C TYR A 72 -7.91 -7.84 -7.09
N GLY A 73 -7.33 -7.57 -8.26
CA GLY A 73 -6.26 -8.37 -8.84
C GLY A 73 -5.44 -7.60 -9.87
N GLY A 74 -4.45 -8.26 -10.48
CA GLY A 74 -3.52 -7.60 -11.40
C GLY A 74 -2.54 -6.66 -10.69
N PHE A 75 -2.14 -7.03 -9.46
CA PHE A 75 -1.17 -6.25 -8.69
C PHE A 75 0.20 -6.28 -9.36
N LEU A 76 0.83 -5.11 -9.44
CA LEU A 76 2.19 -4.96 -9.92
C LEU A 76 3.13 -4.83 -8.72
N ALA A 77 4.29 -5.46 -8.82
CA ALA A 77 5.41 -5.29 -7.90
C ALA A 77 6.56 -4.61 -8.65
N THR A 78 7.37 -3.86 -7.91
CA THR A 78 8.62 -3.30 -8.42
C THR A 78 9.76 -4.07 -7.76
N ASP A 79 10.63 -4.66 -8.58
CA ASP A 79 11.80 -5.42 -8.14
C ASP A 79 13.07 -4.75 -8.66
N ASN A 80 14.03 -4.51 -7.77
CA ASN A 80 15.33 -3.96 -8.17
C ASN A 80 16.28 -5.12 -8.48
N LEU A 81 16.52 -5.38 -9.76
CA LEU A 81 17.30 -6.52 -10.25
C LEU A 81 18.79 -6.49 -9.83
N LEU A 82 19.29 -5.34 -9.34
CA LEU A 82 20.67 -5.19 -8.88
C LEU A 82 20.86 -5.48 -7.39
N VAL A 83 19.77 -5.71 -6.66
CA VAL A 83 19.76 -5.93 -5.22
C VAL A 83 19.03 -7.24 -4.91
N THR A 84 19.56 -7.97 -3.94
CA THR A 84 18.96 -9.24 -3.46
C THR A 84 18.68 -9.14 -1.95
N PRO A 85 17.88 -10.07 -1.38
CA PRO A 85 17.70 -10.10 0.08
C PRO A 85 19.00 -10.22 0.88
N ALA A 86 20.06 -10.80 0.31
CA ALA A 86 21.38 -10.90 0.95
C ALA A 86 22.16 -9.58 0.99
N ASP A 87 21.70 -8.56 0.27
CA ASP A 87 22.29 -7.23 0.24
C ASP A 87 21.76 -6.31 1.36
N TYR A 88 20.87 -6.83 2.21
CA TYR A 88 20.36 -6.14 3.38
C TYR A 88 20.98 -6.70 4.65
N ASP A 89 21.56 -5.82 5.48
CA ASP A 89 22.10 -6.17 6.78
C ASP A 89 21.08 -5.85 7.88
N GLU A 90 20.87 -6.81 8.78
CA GLU A 90 20.02 -6.58 9.95
C GLU A 90 20.73 -5.67 10.96
N PHE A 91 20.01 -4.68 11.46
CA PHE A 91 20.46 -3.83 12.55
C PHE A 91 19.39 -3.73 13.64
N CYS A 92 19.83 -3.27 14.81
CA CYS A 92 18.93 -3.09 15.93
C CYS A 92 19.08 -1.70 16.53
N ILE A 93 17.95 -1.12 16.91
CA ILE A 93 17.89 0.17 17.61
C ILE A 93 17.62 -0.12 19.08
N THR A 94 18.38 0.52 19.98
CA THR A 94 18.13 0.43 21.42
C THR A 94 17.31 1.64 21.85
N ALA A 95 16.14 1.41 22.46
CA ALA A 95 15.35 2.50 23.00
C ALA A 95 16.10 3.19 24.16
N PRO A 96 15.98 4.52 24.28
CA PRO A 96 16.62 5.25 25.36
C PRO A 96 16.09 4.77 26.72
N VAL A 97 16.95 4.86 27.74
CA VAL A 97 16.54 4.58 29.12
C VAL A 97 15.85 5.83 29.66
N ASP A 98 14.52 5.78 29.71
CA ASP A 98 13.66 6.85 30.21
C ASP A 98 12.55 6.26 31.09
N ALA A 99 12.26 6.91 32.22
CA ALA A 99 11.22 6.49 33.17
C ALA A 99 9.79 6.73 32.67
N ARG A 100 9.61 7.58 31.64
CA ARG A 100 8.33 7.82 30.97
C ARG A 100 7.98 6.73 29.97
N LEU A 101 8.95 5.93 29.55
CA LEU A 101 8.71 4.80 28.66
C LEU A 101 8.22 3.59 29.48
N PRO A 102 7.24 2.82 28.96
CA PRO A 102 6.86 1.55 29.55
C PRO A 102 8.08 0.65 29.81
N GLY A 103 8.08 -0.09 30.92
CA GLY A 103 9.23 -0.90 31.34
C GLY A 103 9.61 -2.02 30.36
N ASN A 104 8.69 -2.41 29.46
CA ASN A 104 8.95 -3.33 28.36
C ASN A 104 9.59 -2.69 27.12
N VAL A 105 9.83 -1.37 27.13
CA VAL A 105 10.42 -0.60 26.03
C VAL A 105 11.73 0.05 26.46
N SER A 106 11.77 0.64 27.66
CA SER A 106 12.95 1.36 28.17
C SER A 106 14.20 0.46 28.20
N GLY A 107 15.27 0.88 27.50
CA GLY A 107 16.53 0.12 27.40
C GLY A 107 16.45 -1.19 26.61
N LYS A 108 15.33 -1.48 25.91
CA LYS A 108 15.20 -2.69 25.08
C LYS A 108 15.75 -2.46 23.67
N ARG A 109 16.30 -3.53 23.11
CA ARG A 109 16.84 -3.59 21.76
C ARG A 109 15.76 -4.13 20.81
N PHE A 110 15.45 -3.36 19.79
CA PHE A 110 14.51 -3.70 18.73
C PHE A 110 15.30 -4.10 17.48
N CYS A 111 15.30 -5.40 17.18
CA CYS A 111 15.94 -6.00 16.01
C CYS A 111 14.89 -6.33 14.93
N GLY A 112 15.30 -6.90 13.80
CA GLY A 112 14.45 -7.11 12.62
C GLY A 112 14.31 -5.89 11.72
N ASN A 113 15.14 -4.85 11.94
CA ASN A 113 15.26 -3.75 10.98
C ASN A 113 16.37 -4.11 9.99
N TYR A 114 16.16 -3.80 8.73
CA TYR A 114 17.10 -4.10 7.65
C TYR A 114 17.49 -2.81 6.95
N ASP A 115 18.77 -2.65 6.68
CA ASP A 115 19.30 -1.57 5.85
C ASP A 115 20.12 -2.14 4.70
N ILE A 116 20.11 -1.48 3.56
CA ILE A 116 20.86 -1.94 2.39
C ILE A 116 22.35 -1.69 2.60
N LYS A 117 23.19 -2.63 2.17
CA LYS A 117 24.64 -2.48 2.20
C LYS A 117 25.06 -1.19 1.51
N PRO A 118 25.98 -0.40 2.11
CA PRO A 118 26.46 0.84 1.48
C PRO A 118 27.02 0.67 0.07
N THR A 119 27.56 -0.52 -0.26
CA THR A 119 28.08 -0.85 -1.59
C THR A 119 26.99 -1.08 -2.65
N LYS A 120 25.73 -1.25 -2.22
CA LYS A 120 24.56 -1.52 -3.06
C LYS A 120 23.58 -0.35 -3.10
N PHE A 121 23.63 0.55 -2.11
CA PHE A 121 22.84 1.78 -2.11
C PHE A 121 23.09 2.61 -3.38
N GLY A 122 22.03 3.16 -3.97
CA GLY A 122 22.13 3.98 -5.19
C GLY A 122 22.17 3.19 -6.51
N LEU A 123 22.29 1.86 -6.47
CA LEU A 123 22.17 1.00 -7.65
C LEU A 123 20.70 0.65 -7.90
N VAL A 124 20.16 1.10 -9.02
CA VAL A 124 18.73 0.96 -9.34
C VAL A 124 18.56 0.38 -10.73
N ASP A 125 17.93 -0.80 -10.79
CA ASP A 125 17.37 -1.38 -12.00
C ASP A 125 15.99 -1.98 -11.69
N ASN A 126 14.99 -1.10 -11.64
CA ASN A 126 13.64 -1.43 -11.24
C ASN A 126 12.85 -2.03 -12.40
N LEU A 127 12.52 -3.31 -12.28
CA LEU A 127 11.57 -4.01 -13.13
C LEU A 127 10.19 -3.98 -12.49
N ILE A 128 9.23 -3.35 -13.16
CA ILE A 128 7.81 -3.43 -12.79
C ILE A 128 7.20 -4.64 -13.50
N THR A 129 6.75 -5.62 -12.73
CA THR A 129 6.19 -6.90 -13.20
C THR A 129 5.01 -7.34 -12.34
N GLN A 130 4.38 -8.47 -12.67
CA GLN A 130 3.28 -9.02 -11.89
C GLN A 130 3.73 -9.44 -10.48
N ALA A 131 3.00 -9.01 -9.45
CA ALA A 131 3.28 -9.39 -8.06
C ALA A 131 3.21 -10.91 -7.84
N SER A 132 2.47 -11.62 -8.70
CA SER A 132 2.36 -13.08 -8.70
C SER A 132 3.70 -13.81 -8.86
N HIS A 133 4.74 -13.16 -9.39
CA HIS A 133 6.09 -13.73 -9.48
C HIS A 133 6.77 -13.88 -8.13
N TYR A 134 6.39 -13.07 -7.14
CA TYR A 134 7.02 -13.03 -5.82
C TYR A 134 6.16 -13.62 -4.70
N GLY A 135 4.86 -13.79 -4.95
CA GLY A 135 3.94 -14.35 -3.98
C GLY A 135 2.48 -14.21 -4.39
N GLN A 136 1.58 -14.52 -3.46
CA GLN A 136 0.14 -14.34 -3.67
C GLN A 136 -0.31 -13.13 -2.87
N GLN A 137 -0.77 -12.09 -3.58
CA GLN A 137 -1.42 -10.93 -2.97
C GLN A 137 -2.93 -11.03 -3.20
N SER A 138 -3.70 -10.95 -2.13
CA SER A 138 -5.15 -10.88 -2.17
C SER A 138 -5.63 -9.63 -1.46
N GLU A 139 -6.50 -8.89 -2.13
CA GLU A 139 -7.21 -7.75 -1.54
C GLU A 139 -8.69 -7.93 -1.84
N VAL A 140 -9.48 -7.96 -0.77
CA VAL A 140 -10.92 -8.13 -0.83
C VAL A 140 -11.54 -7.06 0.04
N PHE A 141 -12.51 -6.34 -0.53
CA PHE A 141 -13.38 -5.45 0.20
C PHE A 141 -14.71 -6.16 0.47
N ASP A 142 -15.15 -6.10 1.72
CA ASP A 142 -16.44 -6.58 2.19
C ASP A 142 -17.17 -5.41 2.84
N GLY A 143 -18.34 -5.04 2.30
CA GLY A 143 -19.13 -3.91 2.79
C GLY A 143 -20.59 -4.28 3.00
N VAL A 144 -21.20 -3.77 4.05
CA VAL A 144 -22.64 -3.88 4.32
C VAL A 144 -23.23 -2.48 4.37
N ASP A 145 -24.39 -2.30 3.72
CA ASP A 145 -25.20 -1.10 3.81
C ASP A 145 -26.58 -1.46 4.35
N VAL A 146 -27.08 -0.65 5.29
CA VAL A 146 -28.43 -0.78 5.83
C VAL A 146 -29.10 0.58 5.79
N GLY A 147 -30.16 0.69 4.98
CA GLY A 147 -30.96 1.89 4.82
C GLY A 147 -32.36 1.73 5.39
N PHE A 148 -32.86 2.76 6.07
CA PHE A 148 -34.23 2.82 6.57
C PHE A 148 -34.91 4.11 6.15
N ASN A 149 -36.16 4.01 5.70
CA ASN A 149 -36.98 5.15 5.32
C ASN A 149 -38.39 5.05 5.91
N ALA A 150 -38.88 6.14 6.49
CA ALA A 150 -40.23 6.25 7.04
C ALA A 150 -40.92 7.56 6.63
N ARG A 151 -42.23 7.51 6.41
CA ARG A 151 -43.10 8.70 6.30
C ARG A 151 -44.18 8.64 7.36
N PHE A 152 -44.48 9.77 8.01
CA PHE A 152 -45.42 9.84 9.13
C PHE A 152 -46.19 11.16 9.15
N GLY A 153 -47.39 11.15 9.75
CA GLY A 153 -48.23 12.34 9.87
C GLY A 153 -48.63 12.98 8.54
N ARG A 154 -48.84 14.30 8.52
CA ARG A 154 -49.23 15.09 7.33
C ARG A 154 -48.04 15.50 6.44
N GLY A 155 -47.06 14.61 6.26
CA GLY A 155 -45.92 14.84 5.35
C GLY A 155 -44.52 14.72 5.96
N GLY A 156 -44.38 14.28 7.21
CA GLY A 156 -43.09 14.04 7.85
C GLY A 156 -42.34 12.87 7.18
N ARG A 157 -41.01 13.00 7.07
CA ARG A 157 -40.12 11.96 6.51
C ARG A 157 -38.91 11.76 7.42
N PHE A 158 -38.48 10.52 7.58
CA PHE A 158 -37.25 10.13 8.24
C PHE A 158 -36.49 9.18 7.33
N GLN A 159 -35.19 9.40 7.17
CA GLN A 159 -34.29 8.50 6.46
C GLN A 159 -32.99 8.44 7.24
N GLY A 160 -32.44 7.23 7.39
CA GLY A 160 -31.17 7.00 8.04
C GLY A 160 -30.57 5.69 7.56
N GLY A 161 -29.26 5.57 7.67
CA GLY A 161 -28.55 4.34 7.30
C GLY A 161 -27.15 4.30 7.89
N VAL A 162 -26.56 3.11 7.83
CA VAL A 162 -25.18 2.85 8.25
C VAL A 162 -24.52 1.97 7.20
N SER A 163 -23.26 2.27 6.91
CA SER A 163 -22.42 1.45 6.05
C SER A 163 -21.12 1.15 6.77
N THR A 164 -20.64 -0.09 6.63
CA THR A 164 -19.39 -0.60 7.20
C THR A 164 -18.65 -1.40 6.16
#